data_AF-M1C289-F1
#
_entry.id   AF-M1C289-F1
#
_cell.length_a   1.000
_cell.length_b   1.000
_cell.length_c   1.000
_cell.angle_alpha   90.00
_cell.angle_beta   90.00
_cell.angle_gamma   90.00
#
_symmetry.space_group_name_H-M   'P 1'
#
loop_
_entity.id
_entity.type
_entity.pdbx_description
1 polymer ?
#
loop_
_entity_poly.entity_id
_entity_poly.type
_entity_poly.pdbx_seq_one_letter_code
_entity_poly.pdbx_strand_id
1 'polypeptide(L)'
;MGLPFTANHGGQILFGPEDGYLYFMMGDGGSKGDSFNFAQNKKSLLGKIMRVDIDNIPSQEEISDLGHWGNYTVPRDNPYSQDKDLQPEIWALGLRDPWRCSFDSERPSYFICADVGQVQ
;
A
#
# COMPACT_ATOMS: atom_id res chain seq x y z
N MET A 1 -10.60 -13.70 -1.98
CA MET A 1 -9.30 -13.00 -1.99
C MET A 1 -8.24 -14.00 -2.39
N GLY A 2 -7.59 -13.77 -3.52
CA GLY A 2 -6.47 -14.58 -4.00
C GLY A 2 -5.72 -13.74 -5.01
N LEU A 3 -4.39 -13.84 -5.02
CA LEU A 3 -3.59 -13.17 -6.03
C LEU A 3 -3.86 -13.87 -7.38
N PRO A 4 -4.16 -13.13 -8.44
CA PRO A 4 -4.49 -13.72 -9.74
C PRO A 4 -3.30 -14.44 -10.37
N PHE A 5 -2.08 -14.08 -9.96
CA PHE A 5 -0.85 -14.75 -10.38
C PHE A 5 0.12 -15.00 -9.22
N THR A 6 1.15 -15.80 -9.50
CA THR A 6 2.12 -16.31 -8.51
C THR A 6 3.39 -15.45 -8.40
N ALA A 7 3.44 -14.27 -9.04
CA ALA A 7 4.61 -13.39 -9.08
C ALA A 7 4.26 -11.94 -8.69
N ASN A 8 5.29 -11.11 -8.52
CA ASN A 8 5.24 -9.69 -8.15
C ASN A 8 4.36 -9.42 -6.91
N HIS A 9 4.70 -10.05 -5.79
CA HIS A 9 3.91 -9.88 -4.57
C HIS A 9 4.39 -8.69 -3.72
N GLY A 10 5.66 -8.30 -3.85
CA GLY A 10 6.29 -7.40 -2.87
C GLY A 10 6.26 -8.03 -1.47
N GLY A 11 5.65 -7.33 -0.52
CA GLY A 11 5.37 -7.85 0.82
C GLY A 11 6.24 -7.27 1.93
N GLN A 12 7.08 -6.29 1.63
CA GLN A 12 7.85 -5.63 2.68
C GLN A 12 6.91 -4.85 3.62
N ILE A 13 7.21 -4.93 4.92
CA ILE A 13 6.60 -4.13 5.97
C ILE A 13 7.72 -3.32 6.64
N LEU A 14 7.46 -2.04 6.91
CA LEU A 14 8.36 -1.18 7.67
C LEU A 14 7.57 -0.06 8.35
N PHE A 15 8.16 0.54 9.39
CA PHE A 15 7.57 1.67 10.09
C PHE A 15 8.19 2.98 9.64
N GLY A 16 7.37 4.01 9.48
CA GLY A 16 7.83 5.36 9.21
C GLY A 16 8.59 5.92 10.41
N PRO A 17 9.81 6.45 10.22
CA PRO A 17 10.62 6.95 11.32
C PRO A 17 10.09 8.25 11.93
N GLU A 18 9.39 9.10 11.17
CA GLU A 18 8.80 10.35 11.66
C GLU A 18 7.37 10.17 12.18
N ASP A 19 6.55 9.39 11.47
CA ASP A 19 5.11 9.26 11.74
C ASP A 19 4.74 8.00 12.53
N GLY A 20 5.63 7.01 12.61
CA GLY A 20 5.37 5.75 13.31
C GLY A 20 4.36 4.83 12.62
N TYR A 21 3.86 5.19 11.43
CA TYR A 21 2.85 4.40 10.74
C TYR A 21 3.43 3.15 10.08
N LEU A 22 2.59 2.14 9.90
CA LEU A 22 2.96 0.93 9.19
C LEU A 22 2.81 1.14 7.68
N TYR A 23 3.90 0.92 6.96
CA TYR A 23 3.95 0.89 5.51
C TYR A 23 3.99 -0.55 5.02
N PHE A 24 3.12 -0.88 4.06
CA PHE A 24 3.04 -2.22 3.48
C PHE A 24 3.05 -2.16 1.95
N MET A 25 4.01 -2.83 1.34
CA MET A 25 4.26 -2.78 -0.09
C MET A 25 3.61 -3.99 -0.77
N MET A 26 2.73 -3.73 -1.74
CA MET A 26 2.02 -4.75 -2.51
C MET A 26 2.36 -4.58 -3.98
N GLY A 27 2.91 -5.63 -4.59
CA GLY A 27 3.09 -5.67 -6.04
C GLY A 27 1.76 -5.83 -6.78
N ASP A 28 1.81 -5.69 -8.10
CA ASP A 28 0.65 -5.82 -9.00
C ASP A 28 0.12 -7.25 -9.11
N GLY A 29 0.79 -8.21 -8.47
CA GLY A 29 0.44 -9.63 -8.45
C GLY A 29 0.60 -10.27 -9.82
N GLY A 30 1.59 -9.84 -10.59
CA GLY A 30 1.51 -9.63 -12.02
C GLY A 30 1.61 -10.78 -13.01
N SER A 31 1.35 -10.32 -14.24
CA SER A 31 1.52 -10.91 -15.56
C SER A 31 2.21 -9.87 -16.45
N LYS A 32 2.58 -10.22 -17.69
CA LYS A 32 3.20 -9.26 -18.62
C LYS A 32 2.28 -8.04 -18.83
N GLY A 33 2.79 -6.85 -18.49
CA GLY A 33 2.11 -5.59 -18.81
C GLY A 33 0.93 -5.23 -17.91
N ASP A 34 0.79 -5.84 -16.72
CA ASP A 34 -0.34 -5.62 -15.81
C ASP A 34 -1.69 -5.77 -16.55
N SER A 35 -1.98 -6.98 -17.03
CA SER A 35 -3.13 -7.27 -17.92
C SER A 35 -4.50 -6.83 -17.37
N PHE A 36 -4.62 -6.68 -16.05
CA PHE A 36 -5.85 -6.26 -15.37
C PHE A 36 -5.77 -4.83 -14.83
N ASN A 37 -4.68 -4.12 -15.13
CA ASN A 37 -4.43 -2.75 -14.74
C ASN A 37 -4.52 -2.54 -13.21
N PHE A 38 -4.10 -3.53 -12.42
CA PHE A 38 -4.20 -3.48 -10.97
C PHE A 38 -3.41 -2.33 -10.36
N ALA A 39 -2.22 -2.03 -10.90
CA ALA A 39 -1.35 -0.99 -10.37
C ALA A 39 -1.99 0.41 -10.47
N GLN A 40 -2.81 0.66 -11.50
CA GLN A 40 -3.55 1.92 -11.68
C GLN A 40 -5.01 1.85 -11.22
N ASN A 41 -5.56 0.64 -11.03
CA ASN A 41 -6.92 0.47 -10.54
C ASN A 41 -7.03 0.97 -9.10
N LYS A 42 -7.79 2.05 -8.93
CA LYS A 42 -8.06 2.74 -7.66
C LYS A 42 -8.77 1.88 -6.62
N LYS A 43 -9.53 0.87 -7.06
CA LYS A 43 -10.27 -0.08 -6.20
C LYS A 43 -9.47 -1.33 -5.85
N SER A 44 -8.23 -1.45 -6.34
CA SER A 44 -7.33 -2.56 -6.05
C SER A 44 -6.26 -2.13 -5.04
N LEU A 45 -5.92 -3.03 -4.12
CA LEU A 45 -4.78 -2.89 -3.22
C LEU A 45 -3.46 -3.41 -3.81
N LEU A 46 -3.49 -3.97 -5.03
CA LEU A 46 -2.30 -4.45 -5.72
C LEU A 46 -1.59 -3.31 -6.47
N GLY A 47 -0.26 -3.38 -6.52
CA GLY A 47 0.62 -2.36 -7.11
C GLY A 47 0.57 -1.04 -6.33
N LYS A 48 0.52 -1.13 -5.00
CA LYS A 48 0.34 -0.02 -4.06
C LYS A 48 1.34 -0.09 -2.91
N ILE A 49 1.60 1.05 -2.31
CA ILE A 49 2.14 1.14 -0.95
C ILE A 49 0.99 1.64 -0.08
N MET A 50 0.66 0.85 0.94
CA MET A 50 -0.37 1.16 1.91
C MET A 50 0.27 1.81 3.14
N ARG A 51 -0.39 2.79 3.75
CA ARG A 51 0.02 3.40 5.02
C ARG A 51 -1.15 3.40 5.99
N VAL A 52 -0.97 2.73 7.13
CA VAL A 52 -2.01 2.52 8.15
C VAL A 52 -1.47 2.81 9.55
N ASP A 53 -2.36 3.21 10.44
CA ASP A 53 -2.09 3.40 11.86
C ASP A 53 -2.59 2.17 12.63
N ILE A 54 -1.66 1.45 13.25
CA ILE A 54 -1.93 0.22 14.00
C ILE A 54 -1.98 0.44 15.52
N ASP A 55 -1.62 1.64 15.99
CA ASP A 55 -1.62 1.99 17.41
C ASP A 55 -3.01 2.45 17.87
N ASN A 56 -3.78 3.04 16.94
CA ASN A 56 -5.16 3.44 17.17
C ASN A 56 -6.12 2.43 16.55
N ILE A 57 -6.60 1.47 17.36
CA ILE A 57 -7.56 0.45 16.94
C ILE A 57 -8.99 0.94 17.18
N PRO A 58 -9.86 1.01 16.16
CA PRO A 58 -11.26 1.40 16.33
C PRO A 58 -12.05 0.35 17.14
N SER A 59 -13.18 0.77 17.70
CA SER A 59 -14.16 -0.16 18.29
C SER A 59 -14.71 -1.12 17.23
N GLN A 60 -15.27 -2.25 17.68
CA GLN A 60 -15.83 -3.26 16.78
C GLN A 60 -16.99 -2.73 15.92
N GLU A 61 -17.75 -1.77 16.46
CA GLU A 61 -18.83 -1.04 15.79
C GLU A 61 -18.26 -0.18 14.67
N GLU A 62 -17.22 0.62 14.95
CA GLU A 62 -16.52 1.42 13.94
C GLU A 62 -15.90 0.55 12.85
N ILE A 63 -15.28 -0.59 13.19
CA ILE A 63 -14.71 -1.52 12.19
C ILE A 63 -15.78 -2.02 11.22
N SER A 64 -16.98 -2.34 11.72
CA SER A 64 -18.09 -2.80 10.88
C SER A 64 -18.57 -1.72 9.91
N ASP A 65 -18.58 -0.46 10.34
CA ASP A 65 -19.06 0.66 9.54
C ASP A 65 -18.01 1.15 8.51
N LEU A 66 -16.73 1.04 8.85
CA LEU A 66 -15.63 1.52 8.01
C LEU A 66 -15.33 0.62 6.80
N GLY A 67 -15.70 -0.66 6.85
CA GLY A 67 -15.46 -1.60 5.76
C GLY A 67 -13.97 -1.87 5.48
N HIS A 68 -13.11 -1.66 6.48
CA HIS A 68 -11.67 -1.88 6.38
C HIS A 68 -11.31 -3.37 6.25
N TRP A 69 -10.08 -3.63 5.79
CA TRP A 69 -9.56 -4.99 5.59
C TRP A 69 -9.03 -5.62 6.87
N GLY A 70 -9.03 -4.88 7.99
CA GLY A 70 -8.52 -5.32 9.28
C GLY A 70 -8.66 -4.26 10.37
N ASN A 71 -8.00 -4.51 11.50
CA ASN A 71 -8.05 -3.65 12.68
C ASN A 71 -6.92 -2.61 12.62
N TYR A 72 -7.22 -1.46 12.05
CA TYR A 72 -6.33 -0.30 11.97
C TYR A 72 -7.18 0.96 11.74
N THR A 73 -6.56 2.13 11.88
CA THR A 73 -7.11 3.39 11.34
C THR A 73 -6.28 3.85 10.15
N VAL A 74 -6.86 4.77 9.37
CA VAL A 74 -6.18 5.41 8.24
C VAL A 74 -5.65 6.77 8.69
N PRO A 75 -4.35 7.07 8.52
CA PRO A 75 -3.81 8.39 8.78
C PRO A 75 -4.58 9.47 8.01
N ARG A 76 -4.97 10.55 8.70
CA ARG A 76 -5.82 11.61 8.10
C ARG A 76 -5.12 12.33 6.94
N ASP A 77 -3.80 12.39 6.99
CA ASP A 77 -2.92 12.97 5.98
C ASP A 77 -2.57 12.00 4.84
N ASN A 78 -3.17 10.81 4.78
CA ASN A 78 -3.05 9.97 3.58
C ASN A 78 -3.53 10.74 2.34
N PRO A 79 -2.79 10.68 1.22
CA PRO A 79 -3.01 11.53 0.05
C PRO A 79 -4.38 11.32 -0.61
N TYR A 80 -4.99 10.15 -0.39
CA TYR A 80 -6.26 9.76 -1.01
C TYR A 80 -7.40 9.57 0.00
N SER A 81 -7.23 10.02 1.25
CA SER A 81 -8.24 9.84 2.30
C SER A 81 -9.63 10.45 1.97
N GLN A 82 -9.68 11.42 1.03
CA GLN A 82 -10.90 12.08 0.58
C GLN A 82 -11.37 11.64 -0.82
N ASP A 83 -10.57 10.84 -1.55
CA ASP A 83 -10.97 10.35 -2.87
C ASP A 83 -11.83 9.09 -2.71
N LYS A 84 -13.13 9.24 -2.94
CA LYS A 84 -14.12 8.15 -2.79
C LYS A 84 -13.92 7.02 -3.80
N ASP A 85 -13.15 7.24 -4.86
CA ASP A 85 -12.85 6.21 -5.85
C ASP A 85 -11.60 5.40 -5.49
N LEU A 86 -10.77 5.86 -4.54
CA LEU A 86 -9.60 5.16 -4.03
C LEU A 86 -9.86 4.55 -2.65
N GLN A 87 -9.11 3.48 -2.39
CA GLN A 87 -9.00 2.96 -1.04
C GLN A 87 -8.19 3.94 -0.17
N PRO A 88 -8.73 4.36 1.00
CA PRO A 88 -8.14 5.41 1.82
C PRO A 88 -6.76 5.04 2.40
N GLU A 89 -6.46 3.74 2.50
CA GLU A 89 -5.18 3.22 2.97
C GLU A 89 -4.03 3.46 1.96
N ILE A 90 -4.34 3.75 0.69
CA ILE A 90 -3.31 3.93 -0.35
C ILE A 90 -2.48 5.18 -0.04
N TRP A 91 -1.16 5.01 0.01
CA TRP A 91 -0.20 6.10 0.12
C TRP A 91 0.52 6.38 -1.21
N ALA A 92 0.86 5.33 -1.96
CA ALA A 92 1.39 5.45 -3.32
C ALA A 92 0.81 4.34 -4.22
N LEU A 93 0.73 4.60 -5.52
CA LEU A 93 0.23 3.65 -6.52
C LEU A 93 1.10 3.60 -7.78
N GLY A 94 0.88 2.56 -8.59
CA GLY A 94 1.55 2.39 -9.88
C GLY A 94 2.83 1.56 -9.81
N LEU A 95 2.99 0.74 -8.77
CA LEU A 95 4.17 -0.12 -8.61
C LEU A 95 3.94 -1.48 -9.26
N ARG A 96 5.01 -2.08 -9.78
CA ARG A 96 4.97 -3.42 -10.36
C ARG A 96 5.30 -4.48 -9.30
N ASP A 97 6.54 -4.46 -8.81
CA ASP A 97 7.07 -5.38 -7.81
C ASP A 97 8.06 -4.63 -6.90
N PRO A 98 7.53 -3.85 -5.92
CA PRO A 98 8.34 -3.13 -4.96
C PRO A 98 9.03 -4.11 -4.01
N TRP A 99 10.25 -4.51 -4.35
CA TRP A 99 10.99 -5.53 -3.61
C TRP A 99 11.57 -4.98 -2.31
N ARG A 100 12.29 -3.86 -2.39
CA ARG A 100 12.95 -3.28 -1.21
C ARG A 100 12.84 -1.77 -1.19
N CYS A 101 12.31 -1.28 -0.08
CA CYS A 101 12.11 0.11 0.26
C CYS A 101 12.79 0.45 1.58
N SER A 102 13.12 1.72 1.75
CA SER A 102 13.68 2.26 2.99
C SER A 102 13.45 3.76 3.08
N PHE A 103 13.30 4.24 4.31
CA PHE A 103 13.49 5.63 4.63
C PHE A 103 14.98 5.94 4.77
N ASP A 104 15.38 7.14 4.35
CA ASP A 104 16.72 7.67 4.59
C ASP A 104 16.87 8.01 6.07
N SER A 105 17.91 7.49 6.73
CA SER A 105 18.14 7.70 8.17
C SER A 105 18.54 9.13 8.53
N GLU A 106 19.17 9.85 7.60
CA GLU A 106 19.55 11.26 7.79
C GLU A 106 18.44 12.22 7.34
N ARG A 107 17.54 11.75 6.48
CA ARG A 107 16.41 12.52 5.96
C ARG A 107 15.12 11.70 6.07
N PRO A 108 14.53 11.60 7.27
CA PRO A 108 13.48 10.61 7.55
C PRO A 108 12.19 10.77 6.72
N SER A 109 11.99 11.91 6.05
CA SER A 109 10.93 12.14 5.06
C SER A 109 11.23 11.60 3.64
N TYR A 110 12.47 11.22 3.35
CA TYR A 110 12.87 10.66 2.06
C TYR A 110 12.64 9.16 2.06
N PHE A 111 11.79 8.72 1.14
CA PHE A 111 11.41 7.33 0.98
C PHE A 111 11.79 6.83 -0.41
N ILE A 112 12.50 5.71 -0.47
CA ILE A 112 13.04 5.15 -1.71
C ILE A 112 12.63 3.68 -1.81
N CYS A 113 12.18 3.26 -3.00
CA CYS A 113 11.88 1.88 -3.33
C CYS A 113 12.59 1.45 -4.61
N ALA A 114 13.14 0.24 -4.60
CA ALA A 114 13.49 -0.49 -5.82
C ALA A 114 12.26 -1.26 -6.30
N ASP A 115 11.86 -1.00 -7.55
CA ASP A 115 10.74 -1.65 -8.22
C ASP A 115 11.26 -2.51 -9.38
N VAL A 116 10.98 -3.82 -9.38
CA VAL A 116 11.50 -4.74 -10.39
C VAL A 116 10.71 -4.56 -11.69
N GLY A 117 11.39 -4.08 -12.72
CA GLY A 117 10.84 -3.91 -14.06
C GLY A 117 10.60 -5.22 -14.82
N GLN A 118 10.21 -5.11 -16.08
CA GLN A 118 10.05 -6.24 -17.00
C GLN A 118 10.61 -5.89 -18.38
N VAL A 119 11.00 -6.93 -19.13
CA VAL A 119 11.28 -6.78 -20.56
C VAL A 119 9.95 -6.65 -21.31
N GLN A 120 9.84 -5.67 -22.20
CA GLN A 120 8.68 -5.46 -23.08
C GLN A 120 8.77 -6.35 -24.32
#